data_AF-A0A2H3NMA0-F1
#
_entry.id   AF-A0A2H3NMA0-F1
#
_cell.length_a   1.000
_cell.length_b   1.000
_cell.length_c   1.000
_cell.angle_alpha   90.00
_cell.angle_beta   90.00
_cell.angle_gamma   90.00
#
_symmetry.space_group_name_H-M   'P 1'
#
loop_
_entity.id
_entity.type
_entity.pdbx_description
1 polymer ?
#
loop_
_entity_poly.entity_id
_entity_poly.type
_entity_poly.pdbx_seq_one_letter_code
_entity_poly.pdbx_strand_id
1 'polypeptide(L)'
;MDRHDTIRAFIDQKRLEAEEQNRLFIVRGVSLDWDVEEGFSYLQSIADFDEISVGLNWINREALRLIWGDNDTAIQPRIPVLVIQERDIVSDGPQGPLRLDREDIVEVYQGLDEIEAALDE
;
A
#
# COMPACT_ATOMS: atom_id res chain seq x y z
N MET A 1 -9.83 6.18 -17.77
CA MET A 1 -9.16 4.89 -17.52
C MET A 1 -10.09 4.04 -16.66
N ASP A 2 -10.06 2.71 -16.71
CA ASP A 2 -10.79 1.92 -15.71
C ASP A 2 -10.15 2.10 -14.33
N ARG A 3 -10.92 1.98 -13.23
CA ARG A 3 -10.41 2.14 -11.85
C ARG A 3 -9.19 1.26 -11.60
N HIS A 4 -9.24 0.01 -12.06
CA HIS A 4 -8.17 -0.95 -11.84
C HIS A 4 -6.93 -0.59 -12.67
N ASP A 5 -7.13 -0.11 -13.90
CA ASP A 5 -6.05 0.37 -14.76
C ASP A 5 -5.35 1.60 -14.16
N THR A 6 -6.09 2.51 -13.54
CA THR A 6 -5.52 3.66 -12.82
C THR A 6 -4.62 3.22 -11.67
N ILE A 7 -5.11 2.33 -10.80
CA ILE A 7 -4.33 1.84 -9.67
C ILE A 7 -3.08 1.06 -10.16
N ARG A 8 -3.23 0.24 -11.21
CA ARG A 8 -2.12 -0.52 -11.79
C ARG A 8 -1.05 0.40 -12.36
N ALA A 9 -1.45 1.41 -13.14
CA ALA A 9 -0.53 2.39 -13.70
C ALA A 9 0.24 3.13 -12.60
N PHE A 10 -0.44 3.48 -11.50
CA PHE A 10 0.19 4.15 -10.36
C PHE A 10 1.22 3.24 -9.67
N ILE A 11 0.88 1.97 -9.46
CA ILE A 11 1.81 0.97 -8.91
C ILE A 11 3.05 0.82 -9.81
N ASP A 12 2.86 0.73 -11.11
CA ASP A 12 3.95 0.58 -12.08
C ASP A 12 4.85 1.82 -12.11
N GLN A 13 4.29 3.04 -12.06
CA GLN A 13 5.06 4.27 -11.94
C GLN A 13 5.92 4.28 -10.66
N LYS A 14 5.31 4.00 -9.50
CA LYS A 14 6.06 3.98 -8.23
C LYS A 14 7.12 2.88 -8.17
N ARG A 15 6.91 1.75 -8.85
CA ARG A 15 7.92 0.71 -9.02
C ARG A 15 9.12 1.22 -9.81
N LEU A 16 8.89 1.91 -10.93
CA LEU A 16 9.96 2.51 -11.73
C LEU A 16 10.74 3.58 -10.94
N GLU A 17 10.05 4.47 -10.23
CA GLU A 17 10.68 5.48 -9.36
C GLU A 17 11.57 4.83 -8.30
N ALA A 18 11.11 3.74 -7.67
CA ALA A 18 11.90 3.02 -6.68
C ALA A 18 13.14 2.34 -7.30
N GLU A 19 13.01 1.74 -8.48
CA GLU A 19 14.12 1.15 -9.22
C GLU A 19 15.19 2.18 -9.57
N GLU A 20 14.80 3.36 -10.06
CA GLU A 20 15.71 4.47 -10.36
C GLU A 20 16.47 4.96 -9.12
N GLN A 21 15.82 4.91 -7.96
CA GLN A 21 16.40 5.26 -6.67
C GLN A 21 17.14 4.11 -5.98
N ASN A 22 17.25 2.95 -6.63
CA ASN A 22 17.85 1.72 -6.10
C ASN A 22 17.24 1.31 -4.75
N ARG A 23 15.91 1.40 -4.65
CA ARG A 23 15.08 1.01 -3.50
C ARG A 23 14.30 -0.27 -3.82
N LEU A 24 14.03 -1.09 -2.81
CA LEU A 24 13.09 -2.20 -2.95
C LEU A 24 11.66 -1.64 -2.90
N PHE A 25 10.81 -2.08 -3.82
CA PHE A 25 9.39 -1.74 -3.85
C PHE A 25 8.54 -2.98 -3.56
N ILE A 26 7.59 -2.86 -2.62
CA ILE A 26 6.67 -3.93 -2.21
C ILE A 26 5.26 -3.38 -2.30
N VAL A 27 4.37 -4.10 -2.98
CA VAL A 27 2.97 -3.76 -3.13
C VAL A 27 2.13 -4.62 -2.20
N ARG A 28 1.38 -3.99 -1.28
CA ARG A 28 0.47 -4.68 -0.36
C ARG A 28 -0.99 -4.42 -0.73
N GLY A 29 -1.75 -5.48 -0.95
CA GLY A 29 -3.19 -5.43 -1.17
C GLY A 29 -3.94 -5.56 0.15
N VAL A 30 -4.79 -4.59 0.50
CA VAL A 30 -5.64 -4.67 1.69
C VAL A 30 -7.10 -4.57 1.25
N SER A 31 -7.89 -5.59 1.56
CA SER A 31 -9.35 -5.56 1.36
C SER A 31 -10.06 -5.58 2.72
N LEU A 32 -11.10 -4.76 2.80
CA LEU A 32 -12.01 -4.65 3.95
C LEU A 32 -13.27 -5.51 3.75
N ASP A 33 -13.29 -6.41 2.78
CA ASP A 33 -14.42 -7.30 2.59
C ASP A 33 -14.57 -8.24 3.79
N TRP A 34 -15.82 -8.55 4.13
CA TRP A 34 -16.13 -9.53 5.17
C TRP A 34 -15.83 -10.95 4.69
N ASP A 35 -16.05 -11.20 3.40
CA ASP A 35 -15.76 -12.47 2.76
C ASP A 35 -14.32 -12.45 2.22
N VAL A 36 -13.53 -13.46 2.63
CA VAL A 36 -12.12 -13.54 2.28
C VAL A 36 -11.93 -13.89 0.81
N GLU A 37 -12.79 -14.74 0.24
CA GLU A 37 -12.68 -15.18 -1.15
C GLU A 37 -13.05 -14.04 -2.11
N GLU A 38 -14.11 -13.30 -1.79
CA GLU A 38 -14.53 -12.12 -2.57
C GLU A 38 -13.44 -11.04 -2.57
N GLY A 39 -12.95 -10.65 -1.38
CA GLY A 39 -11.93 -9.62 -1.26
C GLY A 39 -10.60 -10.00 -1.90
N PHE A 40 -10.20 -11.27 -1.81
CA PHE A 40 -9.00 -11.77 -2.47
C PHE A 40 -9.17 -11.75 -4.00
N SER A 41 -10.30 -12.23 -4.51
CA SER A 41 -10.60 -12.23 -5.95
C SER A 41 -10.64 -10.81 -6.52
N TYR A 42 -11.21 -9.87 -5.75
CA TYR A 42 -11.21 -8.46 -6.13
C TYR A 42 -9.79 -7.89 -6.24
N LEU A 43 -8.94 -8.10 -5.21
CA LEU A 43 -7.54 -7.64 -5.26
C LEU A 43 -6.77 -8.26 -6.44
N GLN A 44 -6.94 -9.56 -6.70
CA GLN A 44 -6.30 -10.22 -7.86
C GLN A 44 -6.69 -9.60 -9.21
N SER A 45 -7.86 -8.96 -9.31
CA SER A 45 -8.28 -8.28 -10.53
C SER A 45 -7.63 -6.90 -10.74
N ILE A 46 -6.98 -6.35 -9.69
CA ILE A 46 -6.36 -5.02 -9.73
C ILE A 46 -4.90 -5.13 -10.16
N ALA A 47 -4.08 -5.86 -9.41
CA ALA A 47 -2.64 -5.93 -9.62
C ALA A 47 -2.04 -7.20 -9.03
N ASP A 48 -0.79 -7.48 -9.40
CA ASP A 48 0.04 -8.47 -8.71
C ASP A 48 0.59 -7.84 -7.43
N PHE A 49 0.12 -8.35 -6.28
CA PHE A 49 0.54 -7.92 -4.95
C PHE A 49 1.57 -8.89 -4.37
N ASP A 50 2.59 -8.35 -3.70
CA ASP A 50 3.60 -9.14 -2.98
C ASP A 50 3.05 -9.68 -1.66
N GLU A 51 2.18 -8.91 -1.00
CA GLU A 51 1.50 -9.30 0.23
C GLU A 51 0.01 -8.94 0.14
N ILE A 52 -0.85 -9.79 0.71
CA ILE A 52 -2.30 -9.57 0.71
C ILE A 52 -2.86 -9.77 2.12
N SER A 53 -3.69 -8.82 2.56
CA SER A 53 -4.48 -8.87 3.80
C SER A 53 -5.97 -8.69 3.47
N VAL A 54 -6.79 -9.70 3.78
CA VAL A 54 -8.24 -9.70 3.50
C VAL A 54 -9.01 -10.21 4.70
N GLY A 55 -10.27 -9.82 4.79
CA GLY A 55 -11.19 -10.25 5.85
C GLY A 55 -11.14 -9.29 7.02
N LEU A 56 -11.94 -9.60 8.03
CA LEU A 56 -12.04 -8.83 9.27
C LEU A 56 -12.51 -7.36 9.07
N ASN A 57 -12.86 -6.95 7.85
CA ASN A 57 -13.38 -5.62 7.52
C ASN A 57 -12.64 -4.49 8.27
N TRP A 58 -13.37 -3.68 9.03
CA TRP A 58 -12.82 -2.53 9.73
C TRP A 58 -11.92 -2.88 10.91
N ILE A 59 -11.83 -4.16 11.27
CA ILE A 59 -10.86 -4.66 12.26
C ILE A 59 -9.71 -5.42 11.60
N ASN A 60 -9.57 -5.34 10.27
CA ASN A 60 -8.39 -5.81 9.57
C ASN A 60 -7.15 -5.11 10.14
N ARG A 61 -6.12 -5.88 10.49
CA ARG A 61 -4.94 -5.36 11.17
C ARG A 61 -4.22 -4.28 10.35
N GLU A 62 -4.09 -4.45 9.04
CA GLU A 62 -3.42 -3.46 8.19
C GLU A 62 -4.27 -2.19 8.07
N ALA A 63 -5.59 -2.33 8.01
CA ALA A 63 -6.50 -1.18 8.02
C ALA A 63 -6.42 -0.42 9.36
N LEU A 64 -6.48 -1.12 10.50
CA LEU A 64 -6.28 -0.56 11.84
C LEU A 64 -4.96 0.16 11.97
N ARG A 65 -3.88 -0.41 11.45
CA ARG A 65 -2.54 0.16 11.53
C ARG A 65 -2.37 1.39 10.66
N LEU A 66 -2.90 1.37 9.43
CA LEU A 66 -2.67 2.42 8.43
C LEU A 66 -3.72 3.54 8.48
N ILE A 67 -5.00 3.20 8.65
CA ILE A 67 -6.09 4.17 8.60
C ILE A 67 -6.41 4.75 9.98
N TRP A 68 -6.36 3.91 11.02
CA TRP A 68 -6.79 4.28 12.37
C TRP A 68 -5.69 4.17 13.43
N GLY A 69 -4.44 4.04 13.00
CA GLY A 69 -3.31 3.93 13.91
C GLY A 69 -3.02 5.26 14.60
N ASP A 70 -2.06 5.24 15.53
CA ASP A 70 -1.49 6.47 16.11
C ASP A 70 -0.52 7.15 15.11
N ASN A 71 -0.95 7.30 13.86
CA ASN A 71 -0.21 8.08 12.87
C ASN A 71 -0.72 9.52 12.87
N ASP A 72 0.19 10.50 12.83
CA ASP A 72 -0.14 11.93 12.77
C ASP A 72 -0.92 12.30 11.49
N THR A 73 -0.97 11.39 10.52
CA THR A 73 -1.73 11.49 9.27
C THR A 73 -3.09 10.85 9.46
N ALA A 74 -4.11 11.65 9.79
CA ALA A 74 -5.49 11.17 9.89
C ALA A 74 -6.03 10.75 8.51
N ILE A 75 -5.82 9.48 8.12
CA ILE A 75 -6.34 8.92 6.88
C ILE A 75 -7.86 8.74 7.00
N GLN A 76 -8.61 9.33 6.08
CA GLN A 76 -10.05 9.15 5.98
C GLN A 76 -10.36 7.76 5.40
N PRO A 77 -11.41 7.09 5.90
CA PRO A 77 -11.84 5.79 5.39
C PRO A 77 -12.57 5.92 4.04
N ARG A 78 -11.83 6.35 3.01
CA ARG A 78 -12.26 6.35 1.60
C ARG A 78 -11.78 5.06 0.92
N ILE A 79 -12.41 4.68 -0.20
CA ILE A 79 -12.01 3.51 -0.98
C ILE A 79 -12.05 3.87 -2.48
N PRO A 80 -10.96 3.69 -3.23
CA PRO A 80 -9.65 3.20 -2.80
C PRO A 80 -8.85 4.24 -1.99
N VAL A 81 -7.91 3.76 -1.17
CA VAL A 81 -6.87 4.57 -0.54
C VAL A 81 -5.53 3.91 -0.85
N LEU A 82 -4.56 4.69 -1.31
CA LEU A 82 -3.17 4.26 -1.47
C LEU A 82 -2.31 4.96 -0.43
N VAL A 83 -1.46 4.19 0.25
CA VAL A 83 -0.53 4.69 1.27
C VAL A 83 0.87 4.30 0.84
N ILE A 84 1.74 5.29 0.67
CA ILE A 84 3.16 5.06 0.42
C ILE A 84 3.90 5.12 1.75
N GLN A 85 4.60 4.04 2.06
CA GLN A 85 5.45 3.95 3.24
C GLN A 85 6.91 3.84 2.81
N GLU A 86 7.77 4.66 3.42
CA GLU A 86 9.21 4.49 3.33
C GLU A 86 9.71 3.76 4.56
N ARG A 87 10.59 2.77 4.36
CA ARG A 87 11.10 1.91 5.42
C ARG A 87 12.61 1.79 5.32
N ASP A 88 13.29 2.02 6.42
CA ASP A 88 14.71 1.73 6.57
C ASP A 88 14.88 0.37 7.25
N ILE A 89 15.49 -0.57 6.55
CA ILE A 89 15.82 -1.90 7.09
C ILE A 89 17.33 -1.96 7.32
N VAL A 90 17.72 -2.20 8.56
CA VAL A 90 19.12 -2.35 8.96
C VAL A 90 19.43 -3.81 9.27
N SER A 91 20.67 -4.21 9.03
CA SER A 91 21.18 -5.53 9.39
C SER A 91 22.23 -5.38 10.48
N ASP A 92 22.13 -6.18 11.56
CA ASP A 92 23.13 -6.18 12.66
C ASP A 92 24.44 -6.91 12.28
N GLY A 93 24.78 -6.93 10.99
CA GLY A 93 25.95 -7.61 10.41
C GLY A 93 25.59 -8.48 9.19
N PRO A 94 26.57 -9.11 8.52
CA PRO A 94 26.35 -9.88 7.29
C PRO A 94 25.42 -11.10 7.44
N GLN A 95 25.21 -11.58 8.66
CA GLN A 95 24.31 -12.69 9.00
C GLN A 95 23.42 -12.34 10.21
N GLY A 96 23.34 -11.06 10.57
CA GLY A 96 22.51 -10.60 11.66
C GLY A 96 21.03 -10.61 11.28
N PRO A 97 20.11 -10.54 12.25
CA PRO A 97 18.71 -10.31 11.96
C PRO A 97 18.53 -8.98 11.22
N LEU A 98 17.52 -8.94 10.33
CA LEU A 98 17.04 -7.70 9.76
C LEU A 98 16.08 -7.04 10.77
N ARG A 99 16.24 -5.74 10.97
CA ARG A 99 15.38 -4.93 11.82
C ARG A 99 14.83 -3.75 11.01
N LEU A 100 13.56 -3.45 11.22
CA LEU A 100 12.96 -2.20 10.80
C LEU A 100 13.46 -1.08 11.72
N ASP A 101 14.24 -0.16 11.17
CA ASP A 101 14.78 0.98 11.91
C ASP A 101 13.81 2.16 11.92
N ARG A 102 13.22 2.44 10.76
CA ARG A 102 12.30 3.54 10.53
C ARG A 102 11.18 3.09 9.62
N GLU A 103 9.98 3.59 9.88
CA GLU A 103 8.83 3.45 8.99
C GLU A 103 8.01 4.72 9.05
N ASP A 104 7.87 5.39 7.92
CA ASP A 104 7.04 6.60 7.80
C ASP A 104 6.05 6.46 6.65
N ILE A 105 4.87 7.04 6.86
CA ILE A 105 3.94 7.31 5.76
C ILE A 105 4.42 8.61 5.10
N VAL A 106 4.77 8.54 3.83
CA VAL A 106 5.29 9.69 3.08
C VAL A 106 4.19 10.34 2.24
N GLU A 107 3.29 9.53 1.67
CA GLU A 107 2.21 10.00 0.81
C GLU A 107 0.94 9.18 1.08
N VAL A 108 -0.21 9.83 0.96
CA VAL A 108 -1.53 9.21 1.06
C VAL A 108 -2.43 9.79 -0.02
N TYR A 109 -3.06 8.92 -0.79
CA TYR A 109 -4.02 9.27 -1.84
C TYR A 109 -5.38 8.65 -1.53
N GLN A 110 -6.42 9.46 -1.43
CA GLN A 110 -7.72 9.10 -0.85
C GLN A 110 -8.87 9.26 -1.85
N GLY A 111 -8.90 8.36 -2.81
CA GLY A 111 -9.89 8.35 -3.87
C GLY A 111 -9.23 8.26 -5.24
N LEU A 112 -10.02 7.96 -6.25
CA LEU A 112 -9.50 7.86 -7.61
C LEU A 112 -9.01 9.20 -8.15
N ASP A 113 -9.67 10.29 -7.79
CA ASP A 113 -9.33 11.65 -8.21
C ASP A 113 -7.93 12.07 -7.77
N GLU A 114 -7.54 11.76 -6.53
CA GLU A 114 -6.19 12.05 -6.04
C GLU A 114 -5.14 11.13 -6.69
N ILE A 115 -5.48 9.86 -6.94
CA ILE A 115 -4.58 8.90 -7.59
C ILE A 115 -4.36 9.29 -9.07
N GLU A 116 -5.42 9.70 -9.77
CA GLU A 116 -5.34 10.16 -11.16
C GLU A 116 -4.52 11.45 -11.26
N ALA A 117 -4.74 12.41 -10.37
CA ALA A 117 -3.95 13.64 -10.35
C ALA A 117 -2.45 13.37 -10.17
N ALA A 118 -2.09 12.41 -9.32
CA ALA A 118 -0.69 12.03 -9.05
C ALA A 118 0.01 11.32 -10.22
N LEU A 119 -0.75 10.73 -11.15
CA LEU A 119 -0.20 10.12 -12.37
C LEU A 119 0.14 11.15 -13.45
N ASP A 120 -0.47 12.34 -13.38
CA ASP A 120 -0.30 13.41 -14.36
C ASP A 120 0.85 14.39 -13.99
N GLU A 121 1.47 14.22 -12.81
CA GLU A 121 2.61 15.01 -12.31
C GLU A 121 3.97 14.46 -12.77
#